data_AF-A0A8E1C3Q4-F1
#
_entry.id   AF-A0A8E1C3Q4-F1
#
_cell.length_a   1.000
_cell.length_b   1.000
_cell.length_c   1.000
_cell.angle_alpha   90.00
_cell.angle_beta   90.00
_cell.angle_gamma   90.00
#
_symmetry.space_group_name_H-M   'P 1'
#
loop_
_entity.id
_entity.type
_entity.pdbx_description
1 polymer ?
#
loop_
_entity_poly.entity_id
_entity_poly.type
_entity_poly.pdbx_seq_one_letter_code
_entity_poly.pdbx_strand_id
1 'polypeptide(L)'
;MPDWIREKLERHVKTLPPVPPADRIFRSARDYHASALRCFELREEDGRCHFLPWQGLVLHAFASELYLKALYAIEQQTAPKRGHELNILFERLDAATQEKITQRYHARYEGGVLSDDLVTFARVFQDWRYSYEFSGAHEMDQTGVAHLASALYETCAELRPDLILPGQVHDRLVAAAQGIPIIN
;
A
#
# COMPACT_ATOMS: atom_id res chain seq x y z
N MET A 1 15.81 20.23 13.73
CA MET A 1 16.18 19.17 14.69
C MET A 1 17.52 19.56 15.30
N PRO A 2 17.66 19.61 16.64
CA PRO A 2 18.93 19.90 17.31
C PRO A 2 20.04 18.90 16.95
N ASP A 3 21.28 19.39 16.83
CA ASP A 3 22.42 18.57 16.35
C ASP A 3 22.76 17.40 17.29
N TRP A 4 22.59 17.57 18.61
CA TRP A 4 22.81 16.50 19.59
C TRP A 4 21.81 15.33 19.44
N ILE A 5 20.60 15.60 18.94
CA ILE A 5 19.61 14.56 18.62
C ILE A 5 20.05 13.82 17.36
N ARG A 6 20.50 14.56 16.32
CA ARG A 6 21.01 13.98 15.07
C ARG A 6 22.19 13.04 15.35
N GLU A 7 23.21 13.48 16.09
CA GLU A 7 24.39 12.67 16.41
C GLU A 7 24.07 11.41 17.21
N LYS A 8 23.10 11.49 18.14
CA LYS A 8 22.68 10.35 18.95
C LYS A 8 21.94 9.32 18.08
N LEU A 9 21.08 9.77 17.17
CA LEU A 9 20.40 8.91 16.20
C LEU A 9 21.41 8.27 15.23
N GLU A 10 22.36 9.04 14.70
CA GLU A 10 23.39 8.51 13.80
C GLU A 10 24.27 7.46 14.47
N ARG A 11 24.70 7.68 15.72
CA ARG A 11 25.46 6.67 16.50
C ARG A 11 24.64 5.40 16.72
N HIS A 12 23.37 5.53 17.08
CA HIS A 12 22.51 4.38 17.29
C HIS A 12 22.29 3.59 15.98
N VAL A 13 22.02 4.27 14.87
CA VAL A 13 21.86 3.63 13.55
C VAL A 13 23.11 2.88 13.11
N LYS A 14 24.31 3.42 13.36
CA LYS A 14 25.59 2.75 13.02
C LYS A 14 25.82 1.44 13.79
N THR A 15 25.18 1.26 14.94
CA THR A 15 25.32 0.03 15.75
C THR A 15 24.32 -1.06 15.39
N LEU A 16 23.31 -0.74 14.57
CA LEU A 16 22.31 -1.70 14.15
C LEU A 16 22.79 -2.45 12.91
N PRO A 17 22.48 -3.75 12.79
CA PRO A 17 22.75 -4.47 11.55
C PRO A 17 22.00 -3.82 10.38
N PRO A 18 22.56 -3.86 9.15
CA PRO A 18 21.89 -3.31 7.98
C PRO A 18 20.57 -4.04 7.77
N VAL A 19 19.48 -3.28 7.72
CA VAL A 19 18.15 -3.82 7.44
C VAL A 19 18.04 -4.11 5.94
N PRO A 20 17.66 -5.33 5.52
CA PRO A 20 17.51 -5.66 4.10
C PRO A 20 16.57 -4.69 3.37
N PRO A 21 16.80 -4.42 2.07
CA PRO A 21 15.93 -3.54 1.30
C PRO A 21 14.45 -3.95 1.35
N ALA A 22 14.15 -5.24 1.20
CA ALA A 22 12.81 -5.80 1.29
C ALA A 22 12.10 -5.41 2.59
N ASP A 23 12.77 -5.61 3.74
CA ASP A 23 12.23 -5.31 5.06
C ASP A 23 11.90 -3.83 5.23
N ARG A 24 12.78 -2.93 4.76
CA ARG A 24 12.55 -1.48 4.83
C ARG A 24 11.37 -1.05 3.97
N ILE A 25 11.31 -1.55 2.74
CA ILE A 25 10.24 -1.21 1.79
C ILE A 25 8.90 -1.76 2.30
N PHE A 26 8.86 -3.01 2.73
CA PHE A 26 7.66 -3.65 3.28
C PHE A 26 7.11 -2.90 4.51
N ARG A 27 7.98 -2.54 5.47
CA ARG A 27 7.55 -1.76 6.65
C ARG A 27 6.94 -0.43 6.24
N SER A 28 7.56 0.27 5.30
CA SER A 28 7.01 1.52 4.77
C SER A 28 5.67 1.31 4.06
N ALA A 29 5.54 0.27 3.24
CA ALA A 29 4.30 -0.08 2.54
C ALA A 29 3.16 -0.32 3.54
N ARG A 30 3.45 -1.09 4.61
CA ARG A 30 2.50 -1.38 5.69
C ARG A 30 2.06 -0.11 6.42
N ASP A 31 2.98 0.79 6.73
CA ASP A 31 2.65 2.01 7.46
C ASP A 31 1.80 2.97 6.60
N TYR A 32 2.04 3.04 5.28
CA TYR A 32 1.17 3.76 4.35
C TYR A 32 -0.20 3.09 4.19
N HIS A 33 -0.26 1.76 4.10
CA HIS A 33 -1.53 1.04 4.03
C HIS A 33 -2.35 1.24 5.33
N ALA A 34 -1.72 1.15 6.50
CA ALA A 34 -2.37 1.46 7.77
C ALA A 34 -2.86 2.91 7.85
N SER A 35 -2.10 3.85 7.29
CA SER A 35 -2.52 5.26 7.20
C SER A 35 -3.72 5.43 6.27
N ALA A 36 -3.76 4.69 5.16
CA ALA A 36 -4.91 4.66 4.25
C ALA A 36 -6.17 4.20 4.99
N LEU A 37 -6.09 3.10 5.75
CA LEU A 37 -7.22 2.62 6.55
C LEU A 37 -7.73 3.65 7.56
N ARG A 38 -6.83 4.46 8.16
CA ARG A 38 -7.24 5.56 9.06
C ARG A 38 -8.00 6.67 8.33
N CYS A 39 -7.69 6.93 7.07
CA CYS A 39 -8.44 7.88 6.25
C CYS A 39 -9.86 7.37 5.95
N PHE A 40 -10.06 6.05 5.96
CA PHE A 40 -11.36 5.42 5.81
C PHE A 40 -12.16 5.31 7.12
N GLU A 41 -11.60 5.70 8.27
CA GLU A 41 -12.36 5.78 9.53
C GLU A 41 -13.35 6.94 9.47
N LEU A 42 -14.64 6.60 9.54
CA LEU A 42 -15.72 7.56 9.65
C LEU A 42 -15.75 8.10 11.08
N ARG A 43 -15.49 9.39 11.25
CA ARG A 43 -15.44 10.03 12.57
C ARG A 43 -16.43 11.16 12.65
N GLU A 44 -17.15 11.27 13.76
CA GLU A 44 -17.93 12.46 14.06
C GLU A 44 -17.13 13.37 14.99
N GLU A 45 -16.85 14.59 14.56
CA GLU A 45 -16.14 15.62 15.33
C GLU A 45 -16.87 16.95 15.15
N ASP A 46 -17.20 17.64 16.24
CA ASP A 46 -17.96 18.91 16.24
C ASP A 46 -19.29 18.87 15.44
N GLY A 47 -19.99 17.72 15.46
CA GLY A 47 -21.23 17.52 14.70
C GLY A 47 -21.02 17.41 13.19
N ARG A 48 -19.77 17.22 12.74
CA ARG A 48 -19.42 17.01 11.34
C ARG A 48 -18.88 15.60 11.15
N CYS A 49 -19.23 15.02 10.02
CA CYS A 49 -18.67 13.76 9.56
C CYS A 49 -17.31 14.02 8.89
N HIS A 50 -16.25 13.50 9.49
CA HIS A 50 -14.89 13.51 8.99
C HIS A 50 -14.58 12.16 8.33
N PHE A 51 -14.43 12.20 7.01
CA PHE A 51 -14.08 11.06 6.16
C PHE A 51 -13.11 11.56 5.07
N LEU A 52 -12.00 10.86 4.87
CA LEU A 52 -10.89 11.31 4.00
C LEU A 52 -10.61 10.32 2.85
N PRO A 53 -11.62 9.92 2.06
CA PRO A 53 -11.50 8.82 1.12
C PRO A 53 -10.43 9.09 0.06
N TRP A 54 -10.33 10.32 -0.44
CA TRP A 54 -9.39 10.68 -1.52
C TRP A 54 -7.94 10.52 -1.07
N GLN A 55 -7.62 10.96 0.14
CA GLN A 55 -6.31 10.75 0.75
C GLN A 55 -6.06 9.26 0.98
N GLY A 56 -7.07 8.53 1.45
CA GLY A 56 -7.01 7.07 1.60
C GLY A 56 -6.65 6.35 0.29
N LEU A 57 -7.28 6.72 -0.83
CA LEU A 57 -7.02 6.13 -2.14
C LEU A 57 -5.59 6.37 -2.62
N VAL A 58 -5.11 7.61 -2.50
CA VAL A 58 -3.72 7.95 -2.85
C VAL A 58 -2.74 7.12 -2.01
N LEU A 59 -3.03 6.94 -0.71
CA LEU A 59 -2.20 6.14 0.19
C LEU A 59 -2.27 4.64 -0.13
N HIS A 60 -3.42 4.09 -0.49
CA HIS A 60 -3.53 2.70 -0.96
C HIS A 60 -2.77 2.48 -2.26
N ALA A 61 -2.92 3.36 -3.25
CA ALA A 61 -2.17 3.27 -4.52
C ALA A 61 -0.66 3.31 -4.27
N PHE A 62 -0.20 4.20 -3.38
CA PHE A 62 1.21 4.26 -3.01
C PHE A 62 1.68 3.04 -2.23
N ALA A 63 0.86 2.51 -1.32
CA ALA A 63 1.16 1.27 -0.63
C ALA A 63 1.30 0.10 -1.61
N SER A 64 0.43 0.00 -2.63
CA SER A 64 0.53 -1.00 -3.70
C SER A 64 1.85 -0.91 -4.47
N GLU A 65 2.29 0.30 -4.84
CA GLU A 65 3.61 0.52 -5.44
C GLU A 65 4.73 -0.03 -4.55
N LEU A 66 4.70 0.29 -3.25
CA LEU A 66 5.72 -0.15 -2.31
C LEU A 66 5.67 -1.66 -2.07
N TYR A 67 4.51 -2.30 -2.04
CA TYR A 67 4.43 -3.75 -1.91
C TYR A 67 4.98 -4.47 -3.15
N LEU A 68 4.67 -4.01 -4.37
CA LEU A 68 5.29 -4.56 -5.58
C LEU A 68 6.81 -4.43 -5.54
N LYS A 69 7.32 -3.28 -5.06
CA LYS A 69 8.76 -3.09 -4.85
C LYS A 69 9.34 -3.99 -3.76
N ALA A 70 8.59 -4.25 -2.70
CA ALA A 70 8.99 -5.17 -1.65
C ALA A 70 9.08 -6.60 -2.19
N LEU A 71 8.09 -7.06 -2.95
CA LEU A 71 8.08 -8.37 -3.62
C LEU A 71 9.28 -8.53 -4.56
N TYR A 72 9.54 -7.52 -5.40
CA TYR A 72 10.74 -7.52 -6.25
C TYR A 72 12.03 -7.63 -5.41
N ALA A 73 12.12 -6.91 -4.30
CA ALA A 73 13.29 -6.96 -3.42
C ALA A 73 13.42 -8.28 -2.65
N ILE A 74 12.33 -9.00 -2.42
CA ILE A 74 12.32 -10.35 -1.86
C ILE A 74 12.90 -11.33 -2.88
N GLU A 75 12.44 -11.29 -4.12
CA GLU A 75 12.88 -12.20 -5.20
C GLU A 75 14.34 -11.95 -5.60
N GLN A 76 14.69 -10.68 -5.82
CA GLN A 76 15.97 -10.30 -6.42
C GLN A 76 17.05 -9.97 -5.37
N GLN A 77 16.70 -10.00 -4.08
CA GLN A 77 17.58 -9.63 -2.96
C GLN A 77 18.20 -8.22 -3.08
N THR A 78 17.56 -7.32 -3.85
CA THR A 78 18.05 -5.97 -4.12
C THR A 78 16.90 -4.98 -4.27
N ALA A 79 17.17 -3.70 -4.04
CA ALA A 79 16.16 -2.68 -4.26
C ALA A 79 15.86 -2.53 -5.76
N PRO A 80 14.58 -2.39 -6.16
CA PRO A 80 14.24 -2.09 -7.54
C PRO A 80 14.81 -0.73 -7.96
N LYS A 81 15.07 -0.57 -9.25
CA LYS A 81 15.40 0.73 -9.84
C LYS A 81 14.24 1.72 -9.63
N ARG A 82 14.55 3.01 -9.68
CA ARG A 82 13.55 4.09 -9.59
C ARG A 82 12.49 3.93 -10.70
N GLY A 83 11.23 4.11 -10.33
CA GLY A 83 10.03 3.95 -11.17
C GLY A 83 8.80 3.77 -10.29
N HIS A 84 7.60 4.04 -10.81
CA HIS A 84 6.35 3.99 -10.05
C HIS A 84 5.17 3.35 -10.82
N GLU A 85 5.36 2.98 -12.09
CA GLU A 85 4.32 2.34 -12.90
C GLU A 85 4.02 0.92 -12.38
N LEU A 86 2.79 0.69 -11.90
CA LEU A 86 2.42 -0.54 -11.21
C LEU A 86 2.48 -1.77 -12.12
N ASN A 87 2.01 -1.65 -13.37
CA ASN A 87 2.07 -2.72 -14.36
C ASN A 87 3.52 -3.13 -14.67
N ILE A 88 4.42 -2.16 -14.84
CA ILE A 88 5.85 -2.43 -15.08
C ILE A 88 6.51 -3.07 -13.86
N LEU A 89 6.13 -2.67 -12.65
CA LEU A 89 6.63 -3.30 -11.42
C LEU A 89 6.14 -4.74 -11.29
N PHE A 90 4.87 -5.00 -11.63
CA PHE A 90 4.27 -6.33 -11.62
C PHE A 90 4.91 -7.27 -12.65
N GLU A 91 5.10 -6.82 -13.89
CA GLU A 91 5.73 -7.59 -14.98
C GLU A 91 7.17 -8.03 -14.67
N ARG A 92 7.84 -7.33 -13.73
CA ARG A 92 9.20 -7.66 -13.29
C ARG A 92 9.28 -8.72 -12.21
N LEU A 93 8.14 -9.13 -11.65
CA LEU A 93 8.08 -10.20 -10.65
C LEU A 93 8.16 -11.57 -11.33
N ASP A 94 8.53 -12.60 -10.59
CA ASP A 94 8.50 -13.97 -11.10
C ASP A 94 7.06 -14.40 -11.40
N ALA A 95 6.88 -15.25 -12.43
CA ALA A 95 5.55 -15.70 -12.87
C ALA A 95 4.72 -16.35 -11.75
N ALA A 96 5.37 -17.06 -10.83
CA ALA A 96 4.69 -17.66 -9.67
C ALA A 96 4.13 -16.60 -8.71
N THR A 97 4.83 -15.49 -8.53
CA THR A 97 4.38 -14.37 -7.70
C THR A 97 3.28 -13.58 -8.40
N GLN A 98 3.41 -13.34 -9.70
CA GLN A 98 2.36 -12.71 -10.51
C GLN A 98 1.05 -13.49 -10.39
N GLU A 99 1.10 -14.81 -10.58
CA GLU A 99 -0.07 -15.70 -10.46
C GLU A 99 -0.72 -15.62 -9.07
N LYS A 100 0.08 -15.65 -7.99
CA LYS A 100 -0.41 -15.52 -6.61
C LYS A 100 -1.14 -14.19 -6.37
N ILE A 101 -0.59 -13.09 -6.85
CA ILE A 101 -1.20 -11.76 -6.72
C ILE A 101 -2.52 -11.73 -7.49
N THR A 102 -2.52 -12.21 -8.75
CA THR A 102 -3.72 -12.28 -9.60
C THR A 102 -4.84 -13.07 -8.94
N GLN A 103 -4.53 -14.27 -8.42
CA GLN A 103 -5.52 -15.09 -7.73
C GLN A 103 -6.09 -14.41 -6.48
N ARG A 104 -5.24 -13.81 -5.64
CA ARG A 104 -5.70 -13.08 -4.44
C ARG A 104 -6.52 -11.85 -4.78
N TYR A 105 -6.11 -11.10 -5.80
CA TYR A 105 -6.84 -9.92 -6.25
C TYR A 105 -8.25 -10.30 -6.67
N HIS A 106 -8.40 -11.29 -7.54
CA HIS A 106 -9.71 -11.76 -8.01
C HIS A 106 -10.54 -12.45 -6.92
N ALA A 107 -9.90 -13.07 -5.92
CA ALA A 107 -10.62 -13.61 -4.76
C ALA A 107 -11.20 -12.52 -3.85
N ARG A 108 -10.61 -11.32 -3.86
CA ARG A 108 -11.01 -10.20 -3.00
C ARG A 108 -11.92 -9.19 -3.72
N TYR A 109 -11.83 -9.11 -5.04
CA TYR A 109 -12.46 -8.05 -5.81
C TYR A 109 -13.00 -8.59 -7.15
N GLU A 110 -14.32 -8.48 -7.33
CA GLU A 110 -15.04 -8.90 -8.54
C GLU A 110 -14.95 -7.86 -9.67
N GLY A 111 -13.80 -7.18 -9.80
CA GLY A 111 -13.59 -6.13 -10.79
C GLY A 111 -12.98 -6.60 -12.10
N GLY A 112 -12.24 -5.68 -12.73
CA GLY A 112 -11.63 -5.86 -14.05
C GLY A 112 -10.47 -6.83 -14.10
N VAL A 113 -9.78 -6.85 -15.24
CA VAL A 113 -8.55 -7.61 -15.42
C VAL A 113 -7.42 -6.88 -14.69
N LEU A 114 -6.67 -7.59 -13.84
CA LEU A 114 -5.62 -6.97 -13.00
C LEU A 114 -4.62 -6.12 -13.80
N SER A 115 -4.24 -6.52 -15.02
CA SER A 115 -3.33 -5.74 -15.87
C SER A 115 -3.85 -4.34 -16.18
N ASP A 116 -5.14 -4.22 -16.46
CA ASP A 116 -5.80 -2.97 -16.82
C ASP A 116 -6.01 -2.10 -15.57
N ASP A 117 -6.37 -2.77 -14.47
CA ASP A 117 -6.53 -2.14 -13.16
C ASP A 117 -5.20 -1.57 -12.64
N LEU A 118 -4.07 -2.26 -12.83
CA LEU A 118 -2.75 -1.75 -12.45
C LEU A 118 -2.41 -0.43 -13.15
N VAL A 119 -2.74 -0.31 -14.44
CA VAL A 119 -2.55 0.94 -15.20
C VAL A 119 -3.46 2.04 -14.66
N THR A 120 -4.72 1.71 -14.37
CA THR A 120 -5.71 2.65 -13.84
C THR A 120 -5.32 3.13 -12.44
N PHE A 121 -4.92 2.22 -11.57
CA PHE A 121 -4.55 2.49 -10.19
C PHE A 121 -3.23 3.23 -10.05
N ALA A 122 -2.29 3.07 -10.99
CA ALA A 122 -1.09 3.91 -11.05
C ALA A 122 -1.43 5.39 -11.23
N ARG A 123 -2.48 5.69 -12.00
CA ARG A 123 -2.98 7.06 -12.22
C ARG A 123 -3.73 7.61 -11.01
N VAL A 124 -4.35 6.76 -10.17
CA VAL A 124 -5.03 7.20 -8.95
C VAL A 124 -4.10 8.05 -8.08
N PHE A 125 -2.87 7.58 -7.87
CA PHE A 125 -1.87 8.32 -7.10
C PHE A 125 -1.57 9.72 -7.70
N GLN A 126 -1.61 9.85 -9.02
CA GLN A 126 -1.30 11.10 -9.70
C GLN A 126 -2.50 12.05 -9.70
N ASP A 127 -3.65 11.56 -10.15
CA ASP A 127 -4.83 12.36 -10.49
C ASP A 127 -5.56 12.80 -9.21
N TRP A 128 -5.71 11.92 -8.21
CA TRP A 128 -6.54 12.21 -7.03
C TRP A 128 -5.87 13.13 -6.00
N ARG A 129 -4.55 13.38 -6.12
CA ARG A 129 -3.88 14.46 -5.37
C ARG A 129 -4.39 15.84 -5.77
N TYR A 130 -4.90 15.95 -6.99
CA TYR A 130 -5.43 17.17 -7.58
C TYR A 130 -6.94 17.07 -7.81
N SER A 131 -7.65 16.32 -6.96
CA SER A 131 -9.09 16.13 -7.10
C SER A 131 -9.90 17.43 -7.04
N TYR A 132 -9.32 18.53 -6.55
CA TYR A 132 -9.91 19.87 -6.58
C TYR A 132 -9.94 20.49 -8.00
N GLU A 133 -9.19 19.92 -8.96
CA GLU A 133 -9.16 20.33 -10.37
C GLU A 133 -10.24 19.65 -11.22
N PHE A 134 -10.90 18.63 -10.64
CA PHE A 134 -11.97 17.89 -11.30
C PHE A 134 -13.24 18.74 -11.44
N SER A 135 -13.81 18.77 -12.65
CA SER A 135 -15.08 19.43 -12.92
C SER A 135 -16.24 18.42 -12.89
N GLY A 136 -17.19 18.61 -11.97
CA GLY A 136 -18.34 17.71 -11.84
C GLY A 136 -18.04 16.38 -11.13
N ALA A 137 -19.01 15.47 -11.14
CA ALA A 137 -18.89 14.19 -10.46
C ALA A 137 -17.87 13.28 -11.18
N HIS A 138 -16.92 12.74 -10.41
CA HIS A 138 -15.93 11.77 -10.88
C HIS A 138 -16.10 10.48 -10.09
N GLU A 139 -16.37 9.40 -10.81
CA GLU A 139 -16.42 8.07 -10.23
C GLU A 139 -15.03 7.44 -10.29
N MET A 140 -14.64 6.81 -9.20
CA MET A 140 -13.47 5.95 -9.13
C MET A 140 -13.84 4.75 -8.28
N ASP A 141 -13.42 3.59 -8.73
CA ASP A 141 -13.53 2.37 -7.95
C ASP A 141 -12.57 2.45 -6.75
N GLN A 142 -13.12 2.87 -5.62
CA GLN A 142 -12.40 3.02 -4.37
C GLN A 142 -11.98 1.67 -3.78
N THR A 143 -12.78 0.64 -4.05
CA THR A 143 -12.63 -0.67 -3.46
C THR A 143 -11.51 -1.45 -4.13
N GLY A 144 -11.39 -1.40 -5.46
CA GLY A 144 -10.35 -2.14 -6.19
C GLY A 144 -8.93 -1.77 -5.78
N VAL A 145 -8.62 -0.47 -5.62
CA VAL A 145 -7.30 -0.01 -5.16
C VAL A 145 -6.95 -0.56 -3.76
N ALA A 146 -7.93 -0.59 -2.85
CA ALA A 146 -7.74 -1.05 -1.48
C ALA A 146 -7.62 -2.58 -1.41
N HIS A 147 -8.41 -3.30 -2.23
CA HIS A 147 -8.30 -4.75 -2.38
C HIS A 147 -6.95 -5.16 -3.01
N LEU A 148 -6.44 -4.42 -4.00
CA LEU A 148 -5.09 -4.62 -4.53
C LEU A 148 -4.03 -4.49 -3.44
N ALA A 149 -4.07 -3.41 -2.65
CA ALA A 149 -3.10 -3.20 -1.57
C ALA A 149 -3.11 -4.36 -0.55
N SER A 150 -4.27 -4.93 -0.29
CA SER A 150 -4.45 -6.09 0.61
C SER A 150 -3.94 -7.39 -0.03
N ALA A 151 -4.26 -7.66 -1.30
CA ALA A 151 -3.76 -8.83 -2.03
C ALA A 151 -2.22 -8.84 -2.12
N LEU A 152 -1.62 -7.67 -2.31
CA LEU A 152 -0.17 -7.50 -2.32
C LEU A 152 0.45 -7.68 -0.93
N TYR A 153 -0.19 -7.12 0.11
CA TYR A 153 0.22 -7.34 1.50
C TYR A 153 0.21 -8.83 1.88
N GLU A 154 -0.88 -9.54 1.56
CA GLU A 154 -1.01 -10.97 1.82
C GLU A 154 0.05 -11.80 1.07
N THR A 155 0.38 -11.40 -0.16
CA THR A 155 1.47 -12.06 -0.91
C THR A 155 2.82 -11.83 -0.24
N CYS A 156 3.10 -10.62 0.21
CA CYS A 156 4.30 -10.34 1.01
C CYS A 156 4.31 -11.16 2.32
N ALA A 157 3.17 -11.26 2.99
CA ALA A 157 3.01 -12.00 4.24
C ALA A 157 3.26 -13.50 4.08
N GLU A 158 2.85 -14.08 2.96
CA GLU A 158 3.14 -15.48 2.63
C GLU A 158 4.64 -15.70 2.38
N LEU A 159 5.29 -14.82 1.61
CA LEU A 159 6.71 -14.99 1.25
C LEU A 159 7.67 -14.62 2.38
N ARG A 160 7.28 -13.69 3.26
CA ARG A 160 8.08 -13.18 4.39
C ARG A 160 7.24 -13.08 5.66
N PRO A 161 6.78 -14.22 6.21
CA PRO A 161 5.95 -14.23 7.42
C PRO A 161 6.68 -13.65 8.64
N ASP A 162 8.01 -13.67 8.64
CA ASP A 162 8.86 -13.07 9.68
C ASP A 162 8.73 -11.55 9.78
N LEU A 163 8.21 -10.87 8.75
CA LEU A 163 7.98 -9.43 8.73
C LEU A 163 6.62 -9.01 9.29
N ILE A 164 5.73 -9.97 9.54
CA ILE A 164 4.35 -9.71 9.95
C ILE A 164 4.31 -9.41 11.44
N LEU A 165 3.64 -8.30 11.78
CA LEU A 165 3.31 -7.95 13.15
C LEU A 165 1.81 -8.21 13.34
N PRO A 166 1.42 -9.20 14.16
CA PRO A 166 0.02 -9.51 14.42
C PRO A 166 -0.67 -8.40 15.22
N GLY A 167 -2.00 -8.41 15.23
CA GLY A 167 -2.85 -7.49 15.98
C GLY A 167 -3.74 -6.64 15.07
N GLN A 168 -4.41 -5.64 15.66
CA GLN A 168 -5.50 -4.91 15.01
C GLN A 168 -5.15 -4.32 13.63
N VAL A 169 -3.92 -3.84 13.44
CA VAL A 169 -3.48 -3.33 12.14
C VAL A 169 -3.46 -4.46 11.10
N HIS A 170 -2.84 -5.60 11.42
CA HIS A 170 -2.84 -6.76 10.53
C HIS A 170 -4.26 -7.20 10.20
N ASP A 171 -5.12 -7.34 11.22
CA ASP A 171 -6.51 -7.77 11.04
C ASP A 171 -7.27 -6.86 10.09
N ARG A 172 -7.06 -5.54 10.18
CA ARG A 172 -7.66 -4.57 9.26
C ARG A 172 -7.07 -4.63 7.85
N LEU A 173 -5.77 -4.88 7.69
CA LEU A 173 -5.12 -4.98 6.38
C LEU A 173 -5.55 -6.22 5.59
N VAL A 174 -5.97 -7.29 6.27
CA VAL A 174 -6.46 -8.53 5.64
C VAL A 174 -7.98 -8.65 5.60
N ALA A 175 -8.70 -7.74 6.27
CA ALA A 175 -10.16 -7.78 6.41
C ALA A 175 -10.83 -7.91 5.04
N ALA A 176 -11.90 -8.72 4.96
CA ALA A 176 -12.58 -9.00 3.70
C ALA A 176 -13.11 -7.74 3.01
N ALA A 177 -13.59 -6.77 3.78
CA ALA A 177 -14.03 -5.48 3.26
C ALA A 177 -12.87 -4.47 3.26
N GLN A 178 -12.60 -3.87 2.10
CA GLN A 178 -11.58 -2.83 1.91
C GLN A 178 -12.14 -1.69 1.07
N GLY A 179 -11.62 -0.48 1.27
CA GLY A 179 -12.06 0.70 0.51
C GLY A 179 -13.50 1.15 0.82
N ILE A 180 -14.06 0.73 1.96
CA ILE A 180 -15.35 1.20 2.47
C ILE A 180 -15.16 1.93 3.81
N PRO A 181 -16.09 2.83 4.20
CA PRO A 181 -16.02 3.50 5.49
C PRO A 181 -15.97 2.52 6.67
N ILE A 182 -15.03 2.75 7.58
CA ILE A 182 -14.88 2.00 8.83
C ILE A 182 -15.61 2.78 9.93
N ILE A 183 -16.67 2.18 10.46
CA ILE A 183 -17.44 2.73 11.59
C ILE A 183 -16.97 1.96 12.83
N ASN A 184 -16.39 2.67 13.80
CA ASN A 184 -15.99 2.09 15.09
C ASN A 184 -17.13 2.14 16.11
#